data_AF-W4FB81-F1
#
_entry.id   AF-W4FB81-F1
#
_cell.length_a   1.000
_cell.length_b   1.000
_cell.length_c   1.000
_cell.angle_alpha   90.00
_cell.angle_beta   90.00
_cell.angle_gamma   90.00
#
_symmetry.space_group_name_H-M   'P 1'
#
loop_
_entity.id
_entity.type
_entity.pdbx_description
1 polymer ?
#
loop_
_entity_poly.entity_id
_entity_poly.type
_entity_poly.pdbx_seq_one_letter_code
_entity_poly.pdbx_strand_id
1 'polypeptide(L)'
;MVIGHEITHGFDKSGRRVDGDGNLKQWWSNATNDAFKTKAQCFIDQYSNIVVKSELPDVVLGNISGKDSLNENIADNGGLKTSFRAYHEYLKEFPSQYTEEAGDKSLKQTHPRGRYRVTGVLQNNAEFARVFQCPTDSYLNPSKKCLLWE
;
A
#
# COMPACT_ATOMS: atom_id res chain seq x y z
N MET A 1 1.42 9.81 -4.72
CA MET A 1 0.66 8.55 -4.57
C MET A 1 0.10 8.13 -5.92
N VAL A 2 -0.89 8.84 -6.49
CA VAL A 2 -1.50 8.54 -7.80
C VAL A 2 -0.47 8.16 -8.88
N ILE A 3 0.50 9.02 -9.20
CA ILE A 3 1.54 8.74 -10.21
C ILE A 3 2.23 7.38 -9.98
N GLY A 4 2.57 7.05 -8.74
CA GLY A 4 3.20 5.76 -8.41
C GLY A 4 2.26 4.57 -8.51
N HIS A 5 0.96 4.77 -8.28
CA HIS A 5 -0.08 3.74 -8.44
C HIS A 5 -0.25 3.41 -9.93
N GLU A 6 -0.42 4.43 -10.80
CA GLU A 6 -0.49 4.25 -12.26
C GLU A 6 0.77 3.57 -12.83
N ILE A 7 1.96 3.98 -12.38
CA ILE A 7 3.22 3.32 -12.79
C ILE A 7 3.24 1.85 -12.34
N THR A 8 2.70 1.54 -11.16
CA THR A 8 2.71 0.17 -10.62
C THR A 8 1.75 -0.76 -11.37
N HIS A 9 0.67 -0.25 -11.98
CA HIS A 9 -0.20 -1.06 -12.85
C HIS A 9 0.54 -1.71 -14.02
N GLY A 10 1.57 -1.05 -14.56
CA GLY A 10 2.46 -1.64 -15.57
C GLY A 10 3.20 -2.91 -15.11
N PHE A 11 3.23 -3.18 -13.80
CA PHE A 11 3.91 -4.32 -13.17
C PHE A 11 2.99 -5.18 -12.31
N ASP A 12 1.66 -4.94 -12.34
CA ASP A 12 0.69 -5.75 -11.62
C ASP A 12 0.48 -7.14 -12.27
N LYS A 13 -0.41 -7.97 -11.71
CA LYS A 13 -0.74 -9.33 -12.20
C LYS A 13 -1.07 -9.37 -13.70
N SER A 14 -1.67 -8.31 -14.23
CA SER A 14 -1.96 -8.12 -15.65
C SER A 14 -0.84 -7.39 -16.38
N GLY A 15 -0.45 -6.20 -15.93
CA GLY A 15 0.49 -5.32 -16.64
C GLY A 15 1.86 -5.95 -16.88
N ARG A 16 2.37 -6.73 -15.94
CA ARG A 16 3.64 -7.49 -16.06
C ARG A 16 3.73 -8.44 -17.27
N ARG A 17 2.61 -8.72 -17.95
CA ARG A 17 2.54 -9.58 -19.15
C ARG A 17 2.67 -8.78 -20.44
N VAL A 18 2.71 -7.46 -20.34
CA VAL A 18 2.85 -6.49 -21.42
C VAL A 18 4.26 -5.94 -21.35
N ASP A 19 4.96 -5.84 -22.48
CA ASP A 19 6.28 -5.22 -22.56
C ASP A 19 6.22 -3.69 -22.69
N GLY A 20 7.37 -3.02 -22.70
CA GLY A 20 7.46 -1.55 -22.74
C GLY A 20 6.86 -0.90 -24.00
N ASP A 21 6.63 -1.70 -25.06
CA ASP A 21 6.03 -1.27 -26.32
C ASP A 21 4.50 -1.56 -26.37
N GLY A 22 3.93 -2.12 -25.29
CA GLY A 22 2.50 -2.44 -25.20
C GLY A 22 2.12 -3.84 -25.70
N ASN A 23 3.07 -4.74 -25.99
CA ASN A 23 2.79 -6.05 -26.54
C ASN A 23 2.67 -7.13 -25.46
N LEU A 24 1.68 -8.03 -25.60
CA LEU A 24 1.56 -9.20 -24.72
C LEU A 24 2.71 -10.19 -24.97
N LYS A 25 3.67 -10.24 -24.05
CA LYS A 25 4.93 -10.97 -24.20
C LYS A 25 5.44 -11.46 -22.85
N GLN A 26 5.93 -12.70 -22.78
CA GLN A 26 6.64 -13.14 -21.59
C GLN A 26 8.09 -12.63 -21.61
N TRP A 27 8.29 -11.42 -21.07
CA TRP A 27 9.62 -10.81 -20.92
C TRP A 27 10.28 -11.10 -19.55
N TRP A 28 9.57 -11.76 -18.64
CA TRP A 28 10.11 -12.28 -17.37
C TRP A 28 10.50 -13.76 -17.46
N SER A 29 11.57 -14.12 -16.76
CA SER A 29 11.95 -15.53 -16.55
C SER A 29 10.87 -16.29 -15.77
N ASN A 30 10.80 -17.62 -15.93
CA ASN A 30 9.88 -18.45 -15.15
C ASN A 30 10.08 -18.27 -13.63
N ALA A 31 11.33 -18.23 -13.17
CA ALA A 31 11.66 -18.00 -11.76
C ALA A 31 11.11 -16.64 -11.25
N THR A 32 11.23 -15.57 -12.04
CA THR A 32 10.67 -14.25 -11.70
C THR A 32 9.13 -14.28 -11.67
N ASN A 33 8.51 -14.97 -12.63
CA ASN A 33 7.06 -15.16 -12.66
C ASN A 33 6.53 -15.89 -11.43
N ASP A 34 7.23 -16.93 -10.97
CA ASP A 34 6.81 -17.73 -9.81
C ASP A 34 7.07 -16.99 -8.50
N ALA A 35 8.21 -16.30 -8.36
CA ALA A 35 8.48 -15.41 -7.23
C ALA A 35 7.42 -14.29 -7.11
N PHE A 36 6.98 -13.71 -8.24
CA PHE A 36 5.88 -12.75 -8.27
C PHE A 36 4.56 -13.36 -7.79
N LYS A 37 4.17 -14.54 -8.30
CA LYS A 37 2.93 -15.22 -7.86
C LYS A 37 2.94 -15.46 -6.36
N THR A 38 4.04 -15.97 -5.82
CA THR A 38 4.21 -16.23 -4.38
C THR A 38 4.07 -14.96 -3.55
N LYS A 39 4.68 -13.84 -3.96
CA LYS A 39 4.51 -12.54 -3.27
C LYS A 39 3.09 -11.99 -3.40
N ALA A 40 2.49 -12.08 -4.60
CA ALA A 40 1.14 -11.59 -4.86
C ALA A 40 0.07 -12.38 -4.07
N GLN A 41 0.30 -13.66 -3.78
CA GLN A 41 -0.60 -14.47 -2.94
C GLN A 41 -0.82 -13.85 -1.56
N CYS A 42 0.21 -13.23 -0.96
CA CYS A 42 0.07 -12.56 0.33
C CYS A 42 -0.95 -11.41 0.31
N PHE A 43 -1.06 -10.65 -0.79
CA PHE A 43 -2.14 -9.66 -0.96
C PHE A 43 -3.51 -10.33 -1.13
N ILE A 44 -3.60 -11.44 -1.88
CA ILE A 44 -4.86 -12.18 -2.03
C ILE A 44 -5.35 -12.61 -0.65
N ASP A 45 -4.48 -13.21 0.16
CA ASP A 45 -4.83 -13.72 1.48
C ASP A 45 -5.15 -12.58 2.46
N GLN A 46 -4.35 -11.51 2.46
CA GLN A 46 -4.58 -10.34 3.31
C GLN A 46 -5.95 -9.70 3.05
N TYR A 47 -6.26 -9.39 1.78
CA TYR A 47 -7.50 -8.69 1.44
C TYR A 47 -8.72 -9.61 1.52
N SER A 48 -8.58 -10.92 1.28
CA SER A 48 -9.67 -11.89 1.45
C SER A 48 -10.12 -12.07 2.91
N ASN A 49 -9.31 -11.64 3.89
CA ASN A 49 -9.69 -11.61 5.29
C ASN A 49 -10.37 -10.30 5.73
N ILE A 50 -10.55 -9.33 4.84
CA ILE A 50 -11.25 -8.07 5.16
C ILE A 50 -12.76 -8.29 5.05
N VAL A 51 -13.44 -8.30 6.20
CA VAL A 51 -14.90 -8.36 6.31
C VAL A 51 -15.49 -6.97 6.06
N VAL A 52 -16.32 -6.85 5.04
CA VAL A 52 -17.07 -5.64 4.70
C VAL A 52 -18.36 -5.63 5.52
N LYS A 53 -18.60 -4.55 6.25
CA LYS A 53 -19.85 -4.29 6.99
C LYS A 53 -20.67 -3.21 6.28
N SER A 54 -21.98 -3.26 6.44
CA SER A 54 -22.86 -2.18 6.04
C SER A 54 -22.72 -0.97 6.98
N GLU A 55 -23.25 0.17 6.55
CA GLU A 55 -23.50 1.32 7.44
C GLU A 55 -24.69 1.05 8.38
N LEU A 56 -25.53 0.06 8.05
CA LEU A 56 -26.59 -0.43 8.94
C LEU A 56 -26.01 -1.31 10.07
N PRO A 57 -26.52 -1.18 11.32
CA PRO A 57 -26.06 -1.99 12.45
C PRO A 57 -26.08 -3.49 12.17
N ASP A 58 -25.01 -4.18 12.58
CA ASP A 58 -24.85 -5.63 12.59
C ASP A 58 -25.01 -6.38 11.25
N VAL A 59 -25.10 -5.67 10.12
CA VAL A 59 -25.14 -6.27 8.78
C VAL A 59 -23.72 -6.46 8.22
N VAL A 60 -23.33 -7.72 8.00
CA VAL A 60 -22.12 -8.11 7.27
C VAL A 60 -22.46 -8.34 5.79
N LEU A 61 -21.72 -7.68 4.89
CA LEU A 61 -21.92 -7.78 3.44
C LEU A 61 -21.10 -8.91 2.80
N GLY A 62 -20.08 -9.41 3.51
CA GLY A 62 -19.19 -10.48 3.06
C GLY A 62 -17.71 -10.09 3.21
N ASN A 63 -16.83 -10.72 2.46
CA ASN A 63 -15.40 -10.40 2.44
C ASN A 63 -14.99 -9.80 1.08
N ILE A 64 -13.95 -8.97 1.06
CA ILE A 64 -13.35 -8.49 -0.19
C ILE A 64 -12.78 -9.67 -0.99
N SER A 65 -13.00 -9.73 -2.30
CA SER A 65 -12.27 -10.69 -3.15
C SER A 65 -10.83 -10.23 -3.35
N GLY A 66 -9.88 -10.80 -2.60
CA GLY A 66 -8.46 -10.47 -2.74
C GLY A 66 -7.86 -10.86 -4.09
N LYS A 67 -8.49 -11.79 -4.82
CA LYS A 67 -8.05 -12.26 -6.15
C LYS A 67 -8.43 -11.30 -7.29
N ASP A 68 -9.58 -10.64 -7.14
CA ASP A 68 -10.12 -9.71 -8.13
C ASP A 68 -9.62 -8.28 -7.88
N SER A 69 -9.52 -7.86 -6.61
CA SER A 69 -8.90 -6.59 -6.21
C SER A 69 -7.35 -6.58 -6.33
N LEU A 70 -6.72 -7.70 -6.68
CA LEU A 70 -5.26 -7.88 -6.61
C LEU A 70 -4.45 -6.81 -7.36
N ASN A 71 -4.94 -6.36 -8.51
CA ASN A 71 -4.26 -5.33 -9.32
C ASN A 71 -4.16 -4.01 -8.55
N GLU A 72 -5.31 -3.49 -8.10
CA GLU A 72 -5.44 -2.29 -7.28
C GLU A 72 -4.62 -2.39 -5.99
N ASN A 73 -4.68 -3.55 -5.32
CA ASN A 73 -3.95 -3.77 -4.07
C ASN A 73 -2.43 -3.69 -4.27
N ILE A 74 -1.91 -4.27 -5.37
CA ILE A 74 -0.50 -4.14 -5.76
C ILE A 74 -0.17 -2.68 -6.09
N ALA A 75 -1.02 -2.00 -6.87
CA ALA A 75 -0.82 -0.63 -7.31
C ALA A 75 -0.80 0.38 -6.15
N ASP A 76 -1.73 0.28 -5.21
CA ASP A 76 -1.79 1.12 -4.01
C ASP A 76 -0.54 0.96 -3.14
N ASN A 77 -0.12 -0.29 -2.87
CA ASN A 77 1.04 -0.56 -2.04
C ASN A 77 2.35 -0.10 -2.71
N GLY A 78 2.53 -0.39 -4.01
CA GLY A 78 3.71 0.05 -4.77
C GLY A 78 3.76 1.57 -4.94
N GLY A 79 2.61 2.19 -5.25
CA GLY A 79 2.50 3.63 -5.45
C GLY A 79 2.73 4.43 -4.17
N LEU A 80 2.21 3.96 -3.03
CA LEU A 80 2.40 4.59 -1.73
C LEU A 80 3.86 4.47 -1.26
N LYS A 81 4.47 3.28 -1.35
CA LYS A 81 5.90 3.07 -1.06
C LYS A 81 6.80 3.97 -1.93
N THR A 82 6.55 4.00 -3.23
CA THR A 82 7.34 4.80 -4.18
C THR A 82 7.21 6.30 -3.90
N SER A 83 6.01 6.77 -3.57
CA SER A 83 5.75 8.17 -3.21
C SER A 83 6.46 8.57 -1.92
N PHE A 84 6.44 7.70 -0.92
CA PHE A 84 7.13 7.93 0.35
C PHE A 84 8.65 8.02 0.15
N ARG A 85 9.23 7.12 -0.65
CA ARG A 85 10.65 7.19 -1.03
C ARG A 85 10.97 8.50 -1.75
N ALA A 86 10.18 8.89 -2.76
CA ALA A 86 10.40 10.14 -3.49
C ALA A 86 10.32 11.38 -2.59
N TYR A 87 9.39 11.41 -1.63
CA TYR A 87 9.30 12.49 -0.64
C TYR A 87 10.50 12.51 0.32
N HIS A 88 11.00 11.34 0.74
CA HIS A 88 12.21 11.25 1.56
C HIS A 88 13.48 11.71 0.84
N GLU A 89 13.60 11.46 -0.48
CA GLU A 89 14.69 12.03 -1.28
C GLU A 89 14.54 13.56 -1.40
N TYR A 90 13.33 14.06 -1.69
CA TYR A 90 13.04 15.50 -1.73
C TYR A 90 13.39 16.21 -0.41
N LEU A 91 13.09 15.62 0.75
CA LEU A 91 13.40 16.21 2.06
C LEU A 91 14.90 16.32 2.37
N LYS A 92 15.79 15.60 1.65
CA LYS A 92 17.25 15.79 1.80
C LYS A 92 17.72 17.13 1.22
N GLU A 93 16.98 17.66 0.24
CA GLU A 93 17.27 18.93 -0.42
C GLU A 93 16.36 20.07 0.09
N PHE A 94 15.13 19.77 0.52
CA PHE A 94 14.10 20.75 0.87
C PHE A 94 13.36 20.41 2.18
N PRO A 95 13.69 21.05 3.32
CA PRO A 95 13.01 20.81 4.61
C PRO A 95 11.50 21.15 4.60
N SER A 96 10.70 20.38 5.34
CA SER A 96 9.23 20.51 5.41
C SER A 96 8.74 21.73 6.21
N GLN A 97 7.52 22.20 5.91
CA GLN A 97 6.92 23.44 6.44
C GLN A 97 5.53 23.25 7.12
N TYR A 98 5.03 22.02 7.28
CA TYR A 98 3.65 21.76 7.77
C TYR A 98 3.53 21.61 9.31
N THR A 99 2.44 22.13 9.89
CA THR A 99 2.12 22.13 11.33
C THR A 99 0.75 21.46 11.64
N GLU A 100 0.45 21.21 12.93
CA GLU A 100 -0.68 20.38 13.37
C GLU A 100 -2.09 20.85 12.94
N GLU A 101 -2.35 22.17 12.91
CA GLU A 101 -3.67 22.73 12.57
C GLU A 101 -4.18 22.33 11.17
N ALA A 102 -3.29 21.99 10.25
CA ALA A 102 -3.66 21.53 8.91
C ALA A 102 -4.33 20.13 8.91
N GLY A 103 -4.16 19.33 9.97
CA GLY A 103 -4.64 17.95 10.04
C GLY A 103 -6.15 17.79 10.24
N ASP A 104 -6.78 18.67 11.03
CA ASP A 104 -8.12 18.42 11.57
C ASP A 104 -9.26 18.64 10.58
N LYS A 105 -9.04 19.49 9.56
CA LYS A 105 -9.94 19.59 8.39
C LYS A 105 -9.95 18.30 7.55
N SER A 106 -9.20 17.25 7.93
CA SER A 106 -8.95 16.03 7.16
C SER A 106 -9.49 14.73 7.82
N LEU A 107 -10.73 14.74 8.36
CA LEU A 107 -11.43 13.54 8.91
C LEU A 107 -12.87 13.15 8.39
N LYS A 108 -13.39 13.71 7.27
CA LYS A 108 -14.75 13.45 6.71
C LYS A 108 -14.81 13.33 5.15
N GLN A 109 -14.18 12.33 4.51
CA GLN A 109 -14.24 12.13 3.04
C GLN A 109 -14.36 10.65 2.65
N THR A 110 -14.76 10.40 1.40
CA THR A 110 -14.89 9.10 0.73
C THR A 110 -13.58 8.33 0.53
N HIS A 111 -12.45 8.89 0.96
CA HIS A 111 -11.19 8.17 1.13
C HIS A 111 -10.86 8.18 2.62
N PRO A 112 -10.28 7.09 3.19
CA PRO A 112 -9.72 7.11 4.54
C PRO A 112 -8.81 8.31 4.66
N ARG A 113 -9.25 9.30 5.42
CA ARG A 113 -8.76 10.66 5.19
C ARG A 113 -7.38 10.83 5.84
N GLY A 114 -6.53 11.64 5.19
CA GLY A 114 -5.11 11.36 4.96
C GLY A 114 -4.31 10.68 6.08
N ARG A 115 -4.54 11.05 7.35
CA ARG A 115 -3.91 10.42 8.52
C ARG A 115 -4.00 8.91 8.52
N TYR A 116 -5.13 8.30 8.12
CA TYR A 116 -5.30 6.84 8.17
C TYR A 116 -4.51 6.12 7.06
N ARG A 117 -4.27 6.78 5.92
CA ARG A 117 -3.36 6.28 4.88
C ARG A 117 -1.90 6.38 5.31
N VAL A 118 -1.59 7.30 6.24
CA VAL A 118 -0.26 7.47 6.82
C VAL A 118 -0.06 6.49 7.98
N THR A 119 -0.90 6.48 9.02
CA THR A 119 -0.73 5.62 10.20
C THR A 119 -0.73 4.14 9.85
N GLY A 120 -1.58 3.69 8.92
CA GLY A 120 -1.55 2.31 8.43
C GLY A 120 -0.25 1.93 7.69
N VAL A 121 0.47 2.88 7.10
CA VAL A 121 1.81 2.65 6.52
C VAL A 121 2.88 2.67 7.60
N LEU A 122 2.81 3.64 8.52
CA LEU A 122 3.80 3.84 9.57
C LEU A 122 3.82 2.67 10.57
N GLN A 123 2.65 2.10 10.90
CA GLN A 123 2.51 0.86 11.68
C GLN A 123 3.34 -0.30 11.10
N ASN A 124 3.39 -0.39 9.77
CA ASN A 124 4.10 -1.42 9.02
C ASN A 124 5.58 -1.08 8.75
N ASN A 125 6.03 0.14 9.08
CA ASN A 125 7.39 0.61 8.81
C ASN A 125 8.27 0.53 10.07
N ALA A 126 9.13 -0.48 10.14
CA ALA A 126 10.05 -0.66 11.27
C ALA A 126 11.09 0.48 11.41
N GLU A 127 11.50 1.10 10.30
CA GLU A 127 12.44 2.23 10.34
C GLU A 127 11.79 3.50 10.87
N PHE A 128 10.50 3.74 10.58
CA PHE A 128 9.74 4.80 11.24
C PHE A 128 9.72 4.59 12.76
N ALA A 129 9.35 3.38 13.20
CA ALA A 129 9.33 3.05 14.62
C ALA A 129 10.71 3.22 15.31
N ARG A 130 11.80 2.88 14.61
CA ARG A 130 13.18 3.04 15.11
C ARG A 130 13.57 4.52 15.22
N VAL A 131 13.35 5.32 14.18
CA VAL A 131 13.74 6.74 14.13
C VAL A 131 12.95 7.57 15.14
N PHE A 132 11.65 7.31 15.28
CA PHE A 132 10.77 8.01 16.21
C PHE A 132 10.66 7.32 17.58
N GLN A 133 11.54 6.35 17.86
CA GLN A 133 11.63 5.61 19.13
C GLN A 133 10.27 5.11 19.66
N CYS A 134 9.39 4.68 18.74
CA CYS A 134 8.04 4.25 19.08
C CYS A 134 8.11 2.97 19.93
N PRO A 135 7.55 2.95 21.16
CA PRO A 135 7.59 1.79 22.03
C PRO A 135 7.01 0.54 21.34
N THR A 136 7.56 -0.64 21.62
CA THR A 136 7.04 -1.91 21.11
C THR A 136 5.57 -2.08 21.49
N ASP A 137 4.76 -2.54 20.53
CA ASP A 137 3.29 -2.65 20.62
C ASP A 137 2.52 -1.34 20.88
N SER A 138 3.18 -0.18 20.73
CA SER A 138 2.48 1.10 20.62
C SER A 138 1.65 1.18 19.33
N TYR A 139 0.68 2.10 19.29
CA TYR A 139 -0.23 2.28 18.16
C TYR A 139 0.44 2.46 16.79
N LEU A 140 1.68 2.99 16.73
CA LEU A 140 2.46 3.11 15.50
C LEU A 140 3.64 2.13 15.38
N ASN A 141 3.85 1.27 16.38
CA ASN A 141 4.82 0.18 16.31
C ASN A 141 4.22 -1.15 16.80
N PRO A 142 3.14 -1.67 16.17
CA PRO A 142 2.63 -3.00 16.47
C PRO A 142 3.67 -4.07 16.13
N SER A 143 3.79 -5.11 16.96
CA SER A 143 4.69 -6.24 16.72
C SER A 143 4.40 -6.99 15.41
N LYS A 144 3.13 -6.98 14.95
CA LYS A 144 2.72 -7.60 13.70
C LYS A 144 2.70 -6.56 12.56
N LYS A 145 3.63 -6.70 11.60
CA LYS A 145 3.79 -5.81 10.45
C LYS A 145 3.57 -6.54 9.13
N CYS A 146 3.01 -5.85 8.15
CA CYS A 146 2.78 -6.32 6.78
C CYS A 146 3.85 -5.72 5.84
N LEU A 147 4.62 -6.59 5.18
CA LEU A 147 5.66 -6.26 4.21
C LEU A 147 5.49 -7.16 2.97
N LEU A 148 5.78 -6.65 1.78
CA LEU A 148 5.58 -7.43 0.55
C LEU A 148 6.60 -7.15 -0.58
N TRP A 149 6.93 -5.88 -0.80
CA TRP A 149 8.02 -5.47 -1.70
C TRP A 149 9.16 -4.83 -0.89
N GLU A 150 10.39 -5.30 -1.11
CA GLU A 150 11.65 -4.69 -0.59
C GLU A 150 12.12 -3.54 -1.49
#